data_AF-A0A967H108-F1
#
_entry.id   AF-A0A967H108-F1
#
_cell.length_a   1.000
_cell.length_b   1.000
_cell.length_c   1.000
_cell.angle_alpha   90.00
_cell.angle_beta   90.00
_cell.angle_gamma   90.00
#
_symmetry.space_group_name_H-M   'P 1'
#
loop_
_entity.id
_entity.type
_entity.pdbx_description
1 polymer ?
#
loop_
_entity_poly.entity_id
_entity_poly.type
_entity_poly.pdbx_seq_one_letter_code
_entity_poly.pdbx_strand_id
1 'polypeptide(L)' 'EVDRMLDMGFLPDVRRIVNQIPRQRQTLFFSATMPPQIQGLADWVLKDPVEVEIGQRIQAADTVYHAFYPVSIDQRFEL' A
#
# COMPACT_ATOMS: atom_id res chain seq x y z
N GLU A 1 -4.43 -3.46 -0.01
CA GLU A 1 -3.54 -2.38 0.46
C GLU A 1 -3.46 -2.47 1.98
N VAL A 2 -2.49 -3.24 2.49
CA VAL A 2 -2.31 -3.40 3.94
C VAL A 2 -1.78 -2.10 4.57
N ASP A 3 -0.93 -1.38 3.86
CA ASP A 3 -0.50 -0.03 4.17
C ASP A 3 -1.65 0.94 4.34
N ARG A 4 -2.60 0.96 3.42
CA ARG A 4 -3.80 1.79 3.59
C ARG A 4 -4.66 1.37 4.79
N MET A 5 -4.76 0.06 5.06
CA MET A 5 -5.46 -0.43 6.26
C MET A 5 -4.76 0.04 7.56
N LEU A 6 -3.43 0.15 7.55
CA LEU A 6 -2.67 0.73 8.66
C LEU A 6 -3.00 2.23 8.82
N ASP A 7 -2.98 3.00 7.74
CA ASP A 7 -3.28 4.44 7.76
C ASP A 7 -4.71 4.73 8.26
N MET A 8 -5.65 3.83 7.95
CA MET A 8 -7.04 3.90 8.42
C MET A 8 -7.24 3.34 9.84
N GLY A 9 -6.21 2.77 10.46
CA GLY A 9 -6.27 2.23 11.82
C GLY A 9 -6.94 0.85 11.93
N PHE A 10 -7.10 0.11 10.83
CA PHE A 10 -7.82 -1.18 10.80
C PHE A 10 -7.00 -2.39 11.29
N LEU A 11 -5.74 -2.22 11.70
CA LEU A 11 -4.91 -3.34 12.16
C LEU A 11 -5.56 -4.20 13.27
N PRO A 12 -6.22 -3.64 14.30
CA PRO A 12 -6.89 -4.44 15.32
C PRO A 12 -8.00 -5.33 14.74
N ASP A 13 -8.79 -4.80 13.80
CA ASP A 13 -9.87 -5.53 13.15
C ASP A 13 -9.35 -6.64 12.23
N VAL A 14 -8.30 -6.35 11.46
CA VAL A 14 -7.62 -7.36 10.62
C VAL A 14 -7.13 -8.52 11.49
N ARG A 15 -6.48 -8.23 12.62
CA ARG A 15 -6.02 -9.26 13.56
C ARG A 15 -7.19 -10.09 14.10
N ARG A 16 -8.31 -9.45 14.45
CA ARG A 16 -9.51 -10.15 14.93
C ARG A 16 -10.06 -11.10 13.87
N ILE A 17 -10.18 -10.65 12.61
CA ILE A 17 -10.71 -11.46 11.51
C ILE A 17 -9.77 -12.63 11.21
N VAL A 18 -8.46 -12.38 11.11
CA VAL A 18 -7.45 -13.42 10.79
C VAL A 18 -7.40 -14.50 11.87
N ASN A 19 -7.68 -14.16 13.13
CA ASN A 19 -7.78 -15.14 14.22
C ASN A 19 -9.02 -16.05 14.15
N GLN A 20 -10.04 -15.66 13.40
CA GLN A 20 -11.30 -16.43 13.27
C GLN A 20 -11.30 -17.37 12.06
N ILE A 21 -10.34 -17.24 11.15
CA ILE A 21 -10.23 -18.09 9.96
C ILE A 21 -9.29 -19.29 10.20
N PRO A 22 -9.45 -20.40 9.45
CA PRO A 22 -8.60 -21.58 9.59
C PRO A 22 -7.11 -21.27 9.46
N ARG A 23 -6.29 -21.92 10.30
CA ARG A 23 -4.82 -21.73 10.29
C ARG A 23 -4.16 -22.25 9.01
N GLN A 24 -4.70 -23.32 8.43
CA GLN A 24 -4.20 -23.87 7.18
C GLN A 24 -4.94 -23.21 6.02
N ARG A 25 -4.27 -22.26 5.39
CA ARG A 25 -4.79 -21.46 4.29
C ARG A 25 -3.64 -20.91 3.45
N GLN A 26 -3.94 -20.52 2.22
CA GLN A 26 -3.08 -19.66 1.43
C GLN A 26 -3.43 -18.20 1.75
N THR A 27 -2.43 -17.38 2.05
CA THR A 27 -2.60 -15.94 2.26
C THR A 27 -1.81 -15.20 1.19
N LEU A 28 -2.43 -14.22 0.55
CA LEU A 28 -1.77 -13.25 -0.32
C LEU A 28 -1.71 -11.91 0.42
N PHE A 29 -0.55 -11.26 0.39
CA PHE A 29 -0.30 -10.00 1.08
C PHE A 29 0.18 -8.96 0.07
N PHE A 30 -0.54 -7.84 -0.01
CA PHE A 30 -0.25 -6.77 -0.96
C PHE A 30 -0.12 -5.43 -0.24
N SER A 31 1.07 -4.84 -0.35
CA SER A 31 1.41 -3.54 0.23
C SER A 31 2.34 -2.79 -0.73
N ALA A 32 2.16 -1.48 -0.88
CA ALA A 32 3.08 -0.64 -1.65
C ALA A 32 4.25 -0.15 -0.80
N THR A 33 4.10 -0.13 0.52
CA THR A 33 5.15 0.23 1.49
C THR A 33 5.35 -0.87 2.53
N MET A 34 6.56 -0.96 3.07
CA MET A 34 6.92 -1.94 4.12
C MET A 34 7.60 -1.30 5.35
N PRO A 35 6.90 -0.46 6.13
CA PRO A 35 7.37 -0.05 7.45
C PRO A 35 7.35 -1.24 8.44
N PRO A 36 8.10 -1.17 9.56
CA PRO A 36 8.26 -2.30 10.50
C PRO A 36 6.94 -2.90 11.02
N GLN A 37 5.89 -2.09 11.14
CA GLN A 37 4.57 -2.53 11.60
C GLN A 37 3.87 -3.46 10.60
N ILE A 38 4.02 -3.19 9.30
CA ILE A 38 3.47 -4.02 8.22
C ILE A 38 4.29 -5.29 8.09
N GLN A 39 5.63 -5.21 8.23
CA GLN A 39 6.50 -6.38 8.22
C GLN A 39 6.10 -7.36 9.34
N GLY A 40 5.94 -6.85 10.57
CA GLY A 40 5.49 -7.69 11.69
C GLY A 40 4.08 -8.26 11.52
N LEU A 41 3.22 -7.64 10.69
CA LEU A 41 1.94 -8.25 10.32
C LEU A 41 2.13 -9.35 9.27
N ALA A 42 2.95 -9.12 8.26
CA ALA A 42 3.25 -10.10 7.22
C ALA A 42 3.84 -11.38 7.85
N ASP A 43 4.84 -11.24 8.72
CA ASP A 43 5.48 -12.35 9.44
C ASP A 43 4.49 -13.16 10.31
N TRP A 44 3.42 -12.51 10.77
CA TRP A 44 2.38 -13.13 11.60
C TRP A 44 1.29 -13.84 10.78
N VAL A 45 0.87 -13.26 9.64
CA VAL A 45 -0.24 -13.81 8.83
C VAL A 45 0.26 -14.86 7.82
N LEU A 46 1.49 -14.70 7.33
CA LEU A 46 2.09 -15.53 6.29
C LEU A 46 2.82 -16.73 6.88
N LYS A 47 2.92 -17.79 6.09
CA LYS A 47 3.69 -18.98 6.42
C LYS A 47 4.58 -19.30 5.23
N ASP A 48 5.89 -19.20 5.43
CA ASP A 48 6.92 -19.42 4.40
C ASP A 48 6.59 -18.70 3.06
N PRO A 49 6.43 -17.35 3.08
CA PRO A 49 6.00 -16.63 1.90
C PRO A 49 7.13 -16.51 0.87
N VAL A 50 6.75 -16.53 -0.40
CA VAL A 50 7.60 -16.03 -1.49
C VAL A 50 7.37 -14.53 -1.61
N GLU A 51 8.45 -13.76 -1.53
CA GLU A 51 8.42 -12.32 -1.70
C GLU A 51 8.62 -11.95 -3.17
N VAL A 52 7.76 -11.08 -3.68
CA VAL A 52 7.83 -10.55 -5.05
C VAL A 52 7.72 -9.04 -4.98
N GLU A 53 8.84 -8.36 -5.22
CA GLU A 53 8.92 -6.91 -5.30
C GLU A 53 8.98 -6.48 -6.77
N ILE A 54 8.15 -5.50 -7.15
CA ILE A 54 8.09 -4.98 -8.51
C ILE A 54 8.36 -3.47 -8.46
N GLY A 55 9.42 -3.04 -9.13
CA GLY A 55 9.78 -1.64 -9.31
C GLY A 55 10.95 -1.16 -8.45
N GLN A 56 11.43 0.05 -8.72
CA GLN A 56 12.33 0.79 -7.83
C GLN A 56 11.49 1.77 -7.00
N ARG A 57 11.95 2.10 -5.77
CA ARG A 57 11.32 3.10 -4.87
C ARG A 57 10.72 4.25 -5.68
N ILE A 58 9.40 4.42 -5.56
CA ILE A 58 8.54 5.38 -6.25
C ILE A 58 9.31 6.68 -6.56
N GLN A 59 9.86 6.75 -7.76
CA GLN A 59 10.34 7.97 -8.37
C GLN A 59 9.32 8.25 -9.49
N ALA A 60 8.92 9.51 -9.65
CA ALA A 60 8.13 9.88 -10.82
C ALA A 60 8.88 9.36 -12.06
N ALA A 61 8.17 8.69 -12.98
CA ALA A 61 8.82 8.13 -14.14
C ALA A 61 9.60 9.23 -14.86
N ASP A 62 10.85 8.97 -15.23
CA ASP A 62 11.73 9.95 -15.90
C ASP A 62 11.11 10.49 -17.21
N THR A 63 10.12 9.78 -17.75
CA THR A 63 9.35 10.14 -18.94
C THR A 63 8.22 11.16 -18.69
N VAL A 64 7.97 11.56 -17.45
CA VAL A 64 6.88 12.49 -17.10
C VAL A 64 7.45 13.89 -16.89
N TYR A 65 7.01 14.83 -17.73
CA TYR A 65 7.33 16.25 -17.58
C TYR A 65 6.22 16.96 -16.81
N HIS A 66 6.59 17.62 -15.71
CA HIS A 66 5.69 18.47 -14.94
C HIS A 66 5.93 19.94 -15.29
N ALA A 67 4.86 20.69 -15.51
CA ALA A 67 4.89 22.14 -15.70
C ALA A 67 3.77 22.79 -14.86
N PHE A 68 4.04 23.99 -14.35
CA PHE A 68 3.07 24.80 -13.63
C PHE A 68 2.72 26.03 -14.47
N TYR A 69 1.43 26.24 -14.70
CA TYR A 69 0.92 27.44 -15.37
C TYR A 69 0.03 28.21 -14.40
N PRO A 70 0.50 29.34 -13.86
CA PRO A 70 -0.31 30.17 -12.99
C PRO A 70 -1.39 30.87 -13.82
N VAL A 71 -2.65 30.65 -13.46
CA VAL A 71 -3.81 31.29 -14.08
C VAL A 71 -4.74 31.85 -13.02
N SER A 72 -5.53 32.87 -13.37
CA SER A 72 -6.64 33.28 -12.51
C SER A 72 -7.68 32.15 -12.43
N ILE A 73 -8.46 32.12 -11.35
CA ILE A 73 -9.41 31.02 -11.12
C ILE A 73 -10.44 30.88 -12.24
N ASP A 74 -10.83 32.02 -12.84
CA ASP A 74 -11.79 32.10 -13.93
C ASP A 74 -11.23 31.52 -15.24
N GLN A 75 -9.91 31.52 -15.41
CA GLN A 75 -9.22 31.02 -16.61
C GLN A 75 -8.85 29.53 -16.52
N ARG A 76 -9.10 28.86 -15.39
CA ARG A 76 -8.69 27.47 -15.15
C ARG A 76 -9.30 26.46 -16.13
N PHE A 77 -10.51 26.75 -16.65
CA PHE A 77 -11.24 25.86 -17.56
C PHE A 77 -11.10 26.24 -19.03
N GLU A 78 -10.41 27.35 -19.34
CA GLU A 78 -10.21 27.83 -20.72
C GLU A 78 -8.93 27.27 -21.36
N LEU A 79 -8.16 26.47 -20.61
CA LEU A 79 -6.96 25.73 -21.02
C LEU A 79 -7.25 24.23 -21.11
#